data_AF-A0A6C0D2W9-F1
#
_entry.id   AF-A0A6C0D2W9-F1
#
_cell.length_a   1.000
_cell.length_b   1.000
_cell.length_c   1.000
_cell.angle_alpha   90.00
_cell.angle_beta   90.00
_cell.angle_gamma   90.00
#
_symmetry.space_group_name_H-M   'P 1'
#
loop_
_entity.id
_entity.type
_entity.pdbx_description
1 polymer ?
#
loop_
_entity_poly.entity_id
_entity_poly.type
_entity_poly.pdbx_seq_one_letter_code
_entity_poly.pdbx_strand_id
1 'polypeptide(L)'
;MISSYRLGDLVLLELGENEKNEILMEHPNSIGSKYILEKRNNTTCNNIDLITKIIMEQIEQNLHFLPKNITDSTLIHLRLGDVVAGNEWHEKIKRPLEVDYIKSLVSNDNNPKYVIGKCFFARPSSTNYEECINKSNEYLHNVVNELQAEYFNSGNADIDLCCGVKCKLFIQGRGFFSKLIVEIRKKLNLISIETSTHD
;
A
#
# COMPACT_ATOMS: atom_id res chain seq x y z
N MET A 1 1.39 1.42 17.73
CA MET A 1 1.55 -0.01 17.42
C MET A 1 2.52 -0.09 16.27
N ILE A 2 3.79 -0.42 16.55
CA ILE A 2 4.82 -0.50 15.52
C ILE A 2 4.57 -1.78 14.73
N SER A 3 4.59 -1.71 13.40
CA SER A 3 4.41 -2.88 12.55
C SER A 3 5.71 -3.24 11.85
N SER A 4 6.11 -4.51 11.91
CA SER A 4 7.23 -5.03 11.12
C SER A 4 6.86 -5.20 9.64
N TYR A 5 5.56 -5.26 9.31
CA TYR A 5 5.07 -5.61 7.98
C TYR A 5 5.30 -4.51 6.96
N ARG A 6 6.41 -4.63 6.22
CA ARG A 6 6.89 -3.66 5.22
C ARG A 6 7.10 -4.34 3.88
N LEU A 7 6.03 -4.85 3.29
CA LEU A 7 6.08 -5.65 2.06
C LEU A 7 6.76 -4.94 0.88
N GLY A 8 6.51 -3.63 0.74
CA GLY A 8 7.19 -2.82 -0.28
C GLY A 8 8.71 -2.86 -0.12
N ASP A 9 9.20 -2.59 1.09
CA ASP A 9 10.63 -2.62 1.41
C ASP A 9 11.21 -4.03 1.24
N LEU A 10 10.47 -5.06 1.65
CA LEU A 10 10.84 -6.47 1.50
C LEU A 10 11.18 -6.84 0.06
N VAL A 11 10.34 -6.43 -0.90
CA VAL A 11 10.47 -6.82 -2.30
C VAL A 11 11.40 -5.89 -3.08
N LEU A 12 11.35 -4.58 -2.78
CA LEU A 12 12.04 -3.55 -3.58
C LEU A 12 13.41 -3.15 -3.03
N LEU A 13 13.64 -3.30 -1.72
CA LEU A 13 14.90 -2.91 -1.06
C LEU A 13 15.68 -4.09 -0.50
N GLU A 14 15.13 -5.31 -0.56
CA GLU A 14 15.72 -6.53 -0.03
C GLU A 14 16.11 -6.42 1.45
N LEU A 15 15.11 -6.53 2.33
CA LEU A 15 15.32 -6.50 3.79
C LEU A 15 16.36 -7.52 4.28
N GLY A 16 16.99 -7.21 5.41
CA GLY A 16 17.94 -8.11 6.07
C GLY A 16 17.26 -9.36 6.64
N GLU A 17 18.03 -10.42 6.89
CA GLU A 17 17.48 -11.70 7.39
C GLU A 17 16.77 -11.58 8.74
N ASN A 18 17.23 -10.68 9.62
CA ASN A 18 16.55 -10.44 10.90
C ASN A 18 15.13 -9.89 10.69
N GLU A 19 14.96 -8.91 9.81
CA GLU A 19 13.65 -8.32 9.50
C GLU A 19 12.74 -9.31 8.77
N LYS A 20 13.29 -10.15 7.89
CA LYS A 20 12.55 -11.25 7.27
C LYS A 20 12.04 -12.25 8.32
N ASN A 21 12.88 -12.61 9.28
CA ASN A 21 12.48 -13.54 10.34
C ASN A 21 11.40 -12.96 11.26
N GLU A 22 11.43 -11.65 11.52
CA GLU A 22 10.34 -10.95 12.22
C GLU A 22 9.02 -11.05 11.44
N ILE A 23 9.03 -10.80 10.13
CA ILE A 23 7.83 -10.94 9.28
C ILE A 23 7.30 -12.39 9.30
N LEU A 24 8.18 -13.38 9.18
CA LEU A 24 7.80 -14.80 9.24
C LEU A 24 7.14 -15.18 10.57
N MET A 25 7.60 -14.59 11.68
CA MET A 25 7.09 -14.85 13.02
C MET A 25 5.76 -14.13 13.28
N GLU A 26 5.67 -12.84 12.95
CA GLU A 26 4.51 -11.99 13.26
C GLU A 26 3.37 -12.16 12.24
N HIS A 27 3.71 -12.52 10.99
CA HIS A 27 2.79 -12.58 9.87
C HIS A 27 2.97 -13.86 9.03
N PRO A 28 2.92 -15.07 9.63
CA PRO A 28 3.33 -16.32 8.98
C PRO A 28 2.55 -16.68 7.72
N ASN A 29 1.29 -16.26 7.63
CA ASN A 29 0.39 -16.56 6.50
C ASN A 29 0.26 -15.40 5.51
N SER A 30 1.10 -14.37 5.62
CA SER A 30 1.05 -13.20 4.75
C SER A 30 1.71 -13.45 3.39
N ILE A 31 1.39 -12.58 2.44
CA ILE A 31 2.08 -12.48 1.15
C ILE A 31 3.59 -12.31 1.35
N GLY A 32 4.00 -11.47 2.31
CA GLY A 32 5.40 -11.26 2.64
C GLY A 32 6.11 -12.54 3.10
N SER A 33 5.47 -13.31 3.98
CA SER A 33 6.02 -14.58 4.44
C SER A 33 6.14 -15.61 3.31
N LYS A 34 5.11 -15.73 2.47
CA LYS A 34 5.16 -16.61 1.30
C LYS A 34 6.27 -16.19 0.33
N TYR A 35 6.41 -14.89 0.07
CA TYR A 35 7.50 -14.34 -0.76
C TYR A 35 8.88 -14.70 -0.20
N ILE A 36 9.12 -14.52 1.10
CA ILE A 36 10.41 -14.87 1.73
C ILE A 36 10.75 -16.35 1.54
N LEU A 37 9.79 -17.24 1.83
CA LEU A 37 10.00 -18.67 1.73
C LEU A 37 10.28 -19.13 0.29
N GLU A 38 9.51 -18.63 -0.68
CA GLU A 38 9.73 -18.96 -2.10
C GLU A 38 11.04 -18.38 -2.64
N LYS A 39 11.39 -17.14 -2.27
CA LYS A 39 12.62 -16.48 -2.71
C LYS A 39 13.88 -17.17 -2.18
N ARG A 40 13.84 -17.71 -0.95
CA ARG A 40 14.94 -18.52 -0.38
C ARG A 40 15.19 -19.80 -1.17
N ASN A 41 14.13 -20.41 -1.72
CA ASN A 41 14.23 -21.62 -2.53
C ASN A 41 14.60 -21.33 -4.00
N ASN A 42 14.42 -20.10 -4.46
CA ASN A 42 14.65 -19.70 -5.85
C ASN A 42 15.31 -18.31 -5.94
N THR A 43 16.60 -18.26 -5.65
CA THR A 43 17.36 -17.00 -5.52
C THR A 43 17.48 -16.22 -6.83
N THR A 44 17.47 -16.90 -7.99
CA THR A 44 17.62 -16.29 -9.31
C THR A 44 16.33 -15.70 -9.88
N CYS A 45 15.17 -16.00 -9.29
CA CYS A 45 13.89 -15.46 -9.75
C CYS A 45 13.81 -13.94 -9.58
N ASN A 46 13.29 -13.23 -10.58
CA ASN A 46 13.05 -11.80 -10.48
C ASN A 46 12.02 -11.49 -9.38
N ASN A 47 12.30 -10.47 -8.55
CA ASN A 47 11.47 -10.14 -7.38
C ASN A 47 10.03 -9.78 -7.78
N ILE A 48 9.85 -9.00 -8.85
CA ILE A 48 8.52 -8.59 -9.34
C ILE A 48 7.77 -9.76 -9.95
N ASP A 49 8.43 -10.64 -10.70
CA ASP A 49 7.79 -11.84 -11.25
C ASP A 49 7.26 -12.76 -10.15
N LEU A 50 8.08 -13.02 -9.12
CA LEU A 50 7.72 -13.88 -8.01
C LEU A 50 6.53 -13.31 -7.21
N ILE A 51 6.62 -12.05 -6.79
CA ILE A 51 5.54 -11.42 -6.00
C ILE A 51 4.25 -11.31 -6.80
N THR A 52 4.33 -11.05 -8.12
CA THR A 52 3.16 -10.99 -9.00
C THR A 52 2.43 -12.33 -9.00
N LYS A 53 3.16 -13.45 -9.17
CA LYS A 53 2.57 -14.80 -9.11
C LYS A 53 1.87 -15.03 -7.77
N ILE A 54 2.54 -14.73 -6.66
CA ILE A 54 1.99 -14.93 -5.32
C ILE A 54 0.68 -14.14 -5.12
N ILE A 55 0.66 -12.88 -5.55
CA ILE A 55 -0.54 -12.02 -5.42
C ILE A 55 -1.68 -12.54 -6.29
N MET A 56 -1.42 -12.97 -7.51
CA MET A 56 -2.48 -13.49 -8.38
C MET A 56 -3.17 -14.71 -7.76
N GLU A 57 -2.41 -15.62 -7.15
CA GLU A 57 -2.97 -16.74 -6.38
C GLU A 57 -3.77 -16.26 -5.16
N GLN A 58 -3.28 -15.23 -4.45
CA GLN A 58 -3.99 -14.65 -3.30
C GLN A 58 -5.29 -13.93 -3.70
N ILE A 59 -5.33 -13.25 -4.85
CA ILE A 59 -6.55 -12.60 -5.34
C ILE A 59 -7.64 -13.65 -5.53
N GLU A 60 -7.33 -14.78 -6.18
CA GLU A 60 -8.30 -15.85 -6.42
C GLU A 60 -8.88 -16.42 -5.10
N GLN A 61 -8.02 -16.62 -4.09
CA GLN A 61 -8.42 -17.14 -2.78
C GLN A 61 -9.27 -16.14 -1.97
N ASN A 62 -9.07 -14.84 -2.19
CA ASN A 62 -9.64 -13.77 -1.37
C ASN A 62 -10.68 -12.92 -2.11
N LEU A 63 -11.19 -13.36 -3.28
CA LEU A 63 -12.16 -12.60 -4.08
C LEU A 63 -13.36 -12.09 -3.28
N HIS A 64 -13.83 -12.87 -2.31
CA HIS A 64 -14.98 -12.56 -1.46
C HIS A 64 -14.73 -11.44 -0.45
N PHE A 65 -13.46 -11.08 -0.18
CA PHE A 65 -13.10 -9.94 0.66
C PHE A 65 -12.96 -8.64 -0.12
N LEU A 66 -12.92 -8.68 -1.45
CA LEU A 66 -12.74 -7.50 -2.28
C LEU A 66 -14.09 -6.79 -2.54
N PRO A 67 -14.10 -5.46 -2.76
CA PRO A 67 -15.30 -4.77 -3.23
C PRO A 67 -15.81 -5.38 -4.54
N LYS A 68 -17.13 -5.60 -4.65
CA LYS A 68 -17.73 -6.34 -5.79
C LYS A 68 -17.44 -5.69 -7.15
N ASN A 69 -17.35 -4.37 -7.20
CA ASN A 69 -17.09 -3.55 -8.38
C ASN A 69 -15.61 -3.08 -8.47
N ILE A 70 -14.69 -3.71 -7.72
CA ILE A 70 -13.28 -3.27 -7.68
C ILE A 70 -12.67 -3.19 -9.09
N THR A 71 -13.01 -4.13 -9.99
CA THR A 71 -12.50 -4.20 -11.37
C THR A 71 -12.93 -3.03 -12.26
N ASP A 72 -13.97 -2.30 -11.87
CA ASP A 72 -14.48 -1.12 -12.58
C ASP A 72 -14.18 0.18 -11.85
N SER A 73 -13.47 0.10 -10.73
CA SER A 73 -13.23 1.21 -9.80
C SER A 73 -11.84 1.82 -9.93
N THR A 74 -11.74 3.07 -9.49
CA THR A 74 -10.48 3.74 -9.23
C THR A 74 -10.10 3.56 -7.76
N LEU A 75 -8.90 3.05 -7.49
CA LEU A 75 -8.39 2.87 -6.13
C LEU A 75 -7.27 3.87 -5.85
N ILE A 76 -7.38 4.59 -4.74
CA ILE A 76 -6.41 5.59 -4.30
C ILE A 76 -5.75 5.08 -3.03
N HIS A 77 -4.42 4.98 -3.04
CA HIS A 77 -3.67 4.64 -1.83
C HIS A 77 -3.22 5.89 -1.09
N LEU A 78 -3.53 5.96 0.21
CA LEU A 78 -3.07 6.99 1.11
C LEU A 78 -2.02 6.44 2.07
N ARG A 79 -0.92 7.18 2.19
CA ARG A 79 0.07 6.94 3.23
C ARG A 79 -0.35 7.66 4.51
N LEU A 80 -0.65 6.89 5.56
CA LEU A 80 -1.15 7.37 6.84
C LEU A 80 -0.23 6.95 8.00
N GLY A 81 -0.36 7.61 9.15
CA GLY A 81 0.40 7.31 10.37
C GLY A 81 1.54 8.30 10.60
N ASP A 82 2.73 7.77 10.86
CA ASP A 82 3.94 8.53 11.22
C ASP A 82 4.22 9.69 10.26
N VAL A 83 4.14 9.46 8.96
CA VAL A 83 4.49 10.49 7.96
C VAL A 83 3.53 11.68 7.88
N VAL A 84 2.35 11.61 8.49
CA VAL A 84 1.35 12.70 8.40
C VAL A 84 1.74 13.86 9.31
N ALA A 85 2.20 13.56 10.52
CA ALA A 85 2.50 14.56 11.54
C ALA A 85 3.79 14.29 12.33
N GLY A 86 4.58 13.32 11.89
CA GLY A 86 5.86 12.99 12.48
C GLY A 86 6.86 14.13 12.37
N ASN A 87 7.77 14.16 13.34
CA ASN A 87 8.77 15.21 13.52
C ASN A 87 10.12 14.86 12.89
N GLU A 88 10.37 13.59 12.59
CA GLU A 88 11.61 13.13 11.99
C GLU A 88 11.72 13.57 10.53
N TRP A 89 12.96 13.81 10.09
CA TRP A 89 13.21 14.27 8.73
C TRP A 89 12.71 13.28 7.67
N HIS A 90 12.88 11.98 7.95
CA HIS A 90 12.49 10.90 7.05
C HIS A 90 10.97 10.72 6.96
N GLU A 91 10.23 11.15 7.98
CA GLU A 91 8.76 11.20 7.97
C GLU A 91 8.27 12.37 7.12
N LYS A 92 8.88 13.55 7.30
CA LYS A 92 8.51 14.79 6.59
C LYS A 92 8.67 14.68 5.08
N ILE A 93 9.73 14.04 4.59
CA ILE A 93 9.93 13.84 3.14
C ILE A 93 8.89 12.88 2.54
N LYS A 94 8.27 12.01 3.35
CA LYS A 94 7.30 10.99 2.94
C LYS A 94 5.85 11.40 3.18
N ARG A 95 5.60 12.67 3.48
CA ARG A 95 4.26 13.23 3.69
C ARG A 95 3.31 12.84 2.56
N PRO A 96 2.02 12.59 2.88
CA PRO A 96 1.04 12.22 1.88
C PRO A 96 0.89 13.31 0.81
N LEU A 97 0.29 12.93 -0.32
CA LEU A 97 -0.04 13.87 -1.38
C LEU A 97 -1.07 14.88 -0.87
N GLU A 98 -1.03 16.10 -1.38
CA GLU A 98 -2.06 17.09 -1.06
C GLU A 98 -3.41 16.67 -1.64
N VAL A 99 -4.51 16.96 -0.93
CA VAL A 99 -5.87 16.58 -1.33
C VAL A 99 -6.23 17.14 -2.71
N ASP A 100 -5.93 18.43 -2.94
CA ASP A 100 -6.20 19.09 -4.23
C ASP A 100 -5.40 18.48 -5.39
N TYR A 101 -4.18 18.00 -5.10
CA TYR A 101 -3.41 17.28 -6.10
C TYR A 101 -4.08 15.97 -6.47
N ILE A 102 -4.53 15.18 -5.48
CA ILE A 102 -5.26 13.92 -5.75
C ILE A 102 -6.53 14.20 -6.55
N LYS A 103 -7.31 15.24 -6.19
CA LYS A 103 -8.51 15.67 -6.94
C LYS A 103 -8.19 15.96 -8.40
N SER A 104 -7.08 16.64 -8.68
CA SER A 104 -6.67 16.96 -10.04
C SER A 104 -6.43 15.71 -10.90
N LEU A 105 -5.89 14.63 -10.30
CA LEU A 105 -5.58 13.38 -10.99
C LEU A 105 -6.83 12.61 -11.41
N VAL A 106 -7.95 12.80 -10.70
CA VAL A 106 -9.22 12.08 -10.94
C VAL A 106 -10.35 13.00 -11.41
N SER A 107 -10.02 14.21 -11.87
CA SER A 107 -10.99 15.24 -12.27
C SER A 107 -11.93 14.80 -13.40
N ASN A 108 -11.47 13.94 -14.31
CA ASN A 108 -12.26 13.38 -15.41
C ASN A 108 -12.65 11.91 -15.19
N ASP A 109 -12.43 11.37 -13.99
CA ASP A 109 -12.69 9.98 -13.68
C ASP A 109 -14.09 9.78 -13.09
N ASN A 110 -14.94 9.06 -13.82
CA ASN A 110 -16.32 8.77 -13.42
C ASN A 110 -16.47 7.38 -12.76
N ASN A 111 -15.39 6.64 -12.56
CA ASN A 111 -15.48 5.33 -11.90
C ASN A 111 -15.87 5.51 -10.41
N PRO A 112 -16.49 4.49 -9.78
CA PRO A 112 -16.54 4.39 -8.34
C PRO A 112 -15.12 4.53 -7.76
N LYS A 113 -14.98 5.28 -6.66
CA LYS A 113 -13.67 5.55 -6.06
C LYS A 113 -13.57 4.87 -4.71
N TYR A 114 -12.49 4.12 -4.52
CA TYR A 114 -12.13 3.53 -3.24
C TYR A 114 -10.85 4.16 -2.73
N VAL A 115 -10.79 4.38 -1.43
CA VAL A 115 -9.57 4.78 -0.72
C VAL A 115 -9.09 3.62 0.13
N ILE A 116 -7.81 3.27 0.03
CA ILE A 116 -7.12 2.37 0.93
C ILE A 116 -5.99 3.10 1.64
N GLY A 117 -5.62 2.60 2.81
CA GLY A 117 -4.58 3.20 3.64
C GLY A 117 -4.88 2.92 5.11
N LYS A 118 -3.81 2.70 5.87
CA LYS A 118 -3.88 2.46 7.31
C LYS A 118 -2.73 3.19 7.98
N CYS A 119 -2.97 3.69 9.19
CA CYS A 119 -1.90 4.26 10.00
C CYS A 119 -0.78 3.23 10.19
N PHE A 120 0.40 3.59 9.74
CA PHE A 120 1.62 2.81 9.91
C PHE A 120 2.63 3.62 10.73
N PHE A 121 3.37 2.93 11.60
CA PHE A 121 4.42 3.52 12.43
C PHE A 121 5.67 2.66 12.33
N ALA A 122 6.72 3.20 11.73
CA ALA A 122 8.02 2.56 11.64
C ALA A 122 8.69 2.48 13.02
N ARG A 123 9.68 1.59 13.19
CA ARG A 123 10.48 1.52 14.44
C ARG A 123 11.15 2.85 14.82
N PRO A 124 11.77 3.62 13.90
CA PRO A 124 12.36 4.92 14.23
C PRO A 124 11.35 6.08 14.18
N SER A 125 10.04 5.80 14.25
CA SER A 125 9.03 6.87 14.15
C SER A 125 8.98 7.76 15.39
N SER A 126 8.49 8.98 15.17
CA SER A 126 8.13 9.91 16.23
C SER A 126 7.12 9.28 17.18
N THR A 127 7.22 9.61 18.46
CA THR A 127 6.37 9.06 19.52
C THR A 127 5.05 9.79 19.70
N ASN A 128 4.76 10.83 18.90
CA ASN A 128 3.49 11.58 18.90
C ASN A 128 2.36 10.80 18.19
N TYR A 129 2.17 9.53 18.54
CA TYR A 129 1.26 8.60 17.88
C TYR A 129 -0.17 9.10 17.81
N GLU A 130 -0.71 9.66 18.90
CA GLU A 130 -2.09 10.15 18.95
C GLU A 130 -2.32 11.31 17.98
N GLU A 131 -1.38 12.25 17.91
CA GLU A 131 -1.43 13.35 16.95
C GLU A 131 -1.40 12.83 15.51
N CYS A 132 -0.48 11.91 15.21
CA CYS A 132 -0.37 11.28 13.90
C CYS A 132 -1.65 10.54 13.51
N ILE A 133 -2.28 9.81 14.43
CA ILE A 133 -3.56 9.11 14.20
C ILE A 133 -4.67 10.13 13.91
N ASN A 134 -4.80 11.17 14.75
CA ASN A 134 -5.86 12.17 14.61
C ASN A 134 -5.75 12.91 13.27
N LYS A 135 -4.55 13.37 12.91
CA LYS A 135 -4.31 14.04 11.61
C LYS A 135 -4.46 13.09 10.42
N SER A 136 -4.11 11.81 10.58
CA SER A 136 -4.34 10.80 9.53
C SER A 136 -5.82 10.57 9.27
N ASN A 137 -6.64 10.52 10.33
CA ASN A 137 -8.08 10.37 10.23
C ASN A 137 -8.72 11.60 9.58
N GLU A 138 -8.30 12.80 9.97
CA GLU A 138 -8.74 14.05 9.35
C GLU A 138 -8.40 14.08 7.86
N TYR A 139 -7.15 13.78 7.51
CA TYR A 139 -6.69 13.73 6.11
C TYR A 139 -7.47 12.69 5.29
N LEU A 140 -7.65 11.48 5.83
CA LEU A 140 -8.46 10.44 5.19
C LEU A 140 -9.90 10.92 4.96
N HIS A 141 -10.53 11.53 5.97
CA HIS A 141 -11.88 12.04 5.87
C HIS A 141 -12.02 13.12 4.78
N ASN A 142 -11.05 14.03 4.71
CA ASN A 142 -11.02 15.07 3.67
C ASN A 142 -10.91 14.45 2.27
N VAL A 143 -10.01 13.49 2.06
CA VAL A 143 -9.88 12.80 0.76
C VAL A 143 -11.17 12.07 0.39
N VAL A 144 -11.77 11.33 1.33
CA VAL A 144 -13.01 10.58 1.12
C VAL A 144 -14.16 11.50 0.71
N ASN A 145 -14.34 12.61 1.44
CA ASN A 145 -15.42 13.57 1.17
C ASN A 145 -15.21 14.32 -0.15
N GLU A 146 -14.03 14.88 -0.36
CA GLU A 146 -13.72 15.71 -1.53
C GLU A 146 -13.77 14.92 -2.85
N LEU A 147 -13.56 13.61 -2.79
CA LEU A 147 -13.61 12.72 -3.95
C LEU A 147 -14.91 11.92 -4.06
N GLN A 148 -15.82 12.05 -3.09
CA GLN A 148 -17.01 11.19 -2.96
C GLN A 148 -16.65 9.70 -3.06
N ALA A 149 -15.56 9.33 -2.39
CA ALA A 149 -15.03 7.97 -2.40
C ALA A 149 -15.58 7.14 -1.23
N GLU A 150 -15.37 5.83 -1.27
CA GLU A 150 -15.61 4.92 -0.14
C GLU A 150 -14.27 4.53 0.48
N TYR A 151 -14.14 4.64 1.81
CA TYR A 151 -12.98 4.11 2.51
C TYR A 151 -13.10 2.60 2.68
N PHE A 152 -12.24 1.85 2.00
CA PHE A 152 -12.18 0.40 2.11
C PHE A 152 -11.15 0.01 3.19
N ASN A 153 -11.65 -0.21 4.41
CA ASN A 153 -10.83 -0.70 5.51
C ASN A 153 -10.87 -2.22 5.58
N SER A 154 -9.95 -2.88 4.88
CA SER A 154 -9.83 -4.35 4.94
C SER A 154 -9.27 -4.86 6.28
N GLY A 155 -8.62 -3.98 7.05
CA GLY A 155 -7.82 -4.36 8.22
C GLY A 155 -6.54 -5.14 7.89
N ASN A 156 -6.28 -5.46 6.61
CA ASN A 156 -5.23 -6.36 6.16
C ASN A 156 -4.52 -5.82 4.90
N ALA A 157 -3.23 -5.50 5.03
CA ALA A 157 -2.41 -4.95 3.95
C ALA A 157 -2.32 -5.86 2.71
N ASP A 158 -2.48 -7.18 2.87
CA ASP A 158 -2.48 -8.12 1.75
C ASP A 158 -3.76 -8.01 0.91
N ILE A 159 -4.89 -7.73 1.57
CA ILE A 159 -6.17 -7.48 0.88
C ILE A 159 -6.13 -6.12 0.19
N ASP A 160 -5.55 -5.10 0.83
CA ASP A 160 -5.34 -3.79 0.21
C ASP A 160 -4.47 -3.90 -1.05
N LEU A 161 -3.41 -4.72 -1.01
CA LEU A 161 -2.56 -5.02 -2.16
C LEU A 161 -3.35 -5.72 -3.28
N CYS A 162 -4.19 -6.70 -2.94
CA CYS A 162 -5.07 -7.37 -3.89
C CYS A 162 -6.02 -6.38 -4.58
N CYS A 163 -6.63 -5.46 -3.83
CA CYS A 163 -7.43 -4.37 -4.38
C CYS A 163 -6.61 -3.49 -5.33
N GLY A 164 -5.40 -3.11 -4.92
CA GLY A 164 -4.47 -2.31 -5.73
C GLY A 164 -4.17 -2.94 -7.07
N VAL A 165 -3.94 -4.24 -7.11
CA VAL A 165 -3.68 -4.97 -8.36
C VAL A 165 -4.96 -5.19 -9.16
N LYS A 166 -6.12 -5.42 -8.52
CA LYS A 166 -7.36 -5.80 -9.23
C LYS A 166 -8.15 -4.61 -9.79
N CYS A 167 -7.94 -3.40 -9.28
CA CYS A 167 -8.71 -2.22 -9.71
C CYS A 167 -8.46 -1.79 -11.15
N LYS A 168 -9.40 -1.05 -11.74
CA LYS A 168 -9.32 -0.51 -13.10
C LYS A 168 -8.19 0.51 -13.24
N LEU A 169 -8.18 1.48 -12.33
CA LEU A 169 -7.20 2.55 -12.25
C LEU A 169 -6.64 2.62 -10.83
N PHE A 170 -5.32 2.58 -10.70
CA PHE A 170 -4.66 2.76 -9.40
C PHE A 170 -3.98 4.14 -9.35
N ILE A 171 -4.25 4.90 -8.29
CA ILE A 171 -3.56 6.16 -8.00
C ILE A 171 -2.50 5.88 -6.94
N GLN A 172 -1.23 6.05 -7.33
CA GLN A 172 -0.11 5.82 -6.46
C GLN A 172 -0.05 6.86 -5.33
N GLY A 173 -0.03 6.38 -4.09
CA GLY A 173 0.39 7.15 -2.93
C GLY A 173 1.91 7.09 -2.69
N ARG A 174 2.37 7.65 -1.57
CA ARG A 174 3.79 7.59 -1.20
C ARG A 174 4.21 6.22 -0.64
N GLY A 175 5.52 5.96 -0.67
CA GLY A 175 6.17 4.82 -0.04
C GLY A 175 6.22 3.55 -0.90
N PHE A 176 7.08 2.61 -0.47
CA PHE A 176 7.38 1.41 -1.25
C PHE A 176 6.21 0.44 -1.39
N PHE A 177 5.24 0.45 -0.47
CA PHE A 177 4.02 -0.35 -0.62
C PHE A 177 3.24 0.06 -1.87
N SER A 178 3.06 1.37 -2.08
CA SER A 178 2.38 1.88 -3.28
C SER A 178 3.22 1.68 -4.54
N LYS A 179 4.53 1.84 -4.44
CA LYS A 179 5.49 1.60 -5.53
C LYS A 179 5.43 0.15 -5.99
N LEU A 180 5.35 -0.80 -5.05
CA LEU A 180 5.22 -2.22 -5.33
C LEU A 180 3.95 -2.52 -6.14
N ILE A 181 2.80 -1.93 -5.76
CA ILE A 181 1.55 -2.08 -6.53
C ILE A 181 1.76 -1.62 -7.98
N VAL A 182 2.39 -0.47 -8.18
CA VAL A 182 2.68 0.07 -9.53
C VAL A 182 3.55 -0.88 -10.35
N GLU A 183 4.65 -1.39 -9.78
CA GLU A 183 5.56 -2.30 -10.50
C GLU A 183 4.86 -3.60 -10.92
N ILE A 184 3.99 -4.12 -10.07
CA ILE A 184 3.18 -5.32 -10.37
C ILE A 184 2.14 -5.01 -11.44
N ARG A 185 1.47 -3.86 -11.36
CA ARG A 185 0.51 -3.42 -12.39
C ARG A 185 1.19 -3.21 -13.74
N LYS A 186 2.40 -2.63 -13.79
CA LYS A 186 3.21 -2.52 -15.02
C LYS A 186 3.48 -3.89 -15.64
N LYS A 187 3.90 -4.86 -14.82
CA LYS A 187 4.13 -6.24 -15.28
C LYS A 187 2.88 -6.87 -15.90
N LEU A 188 1.70 -6.53 -15.37
CA LEU A 188 0.41 -7.02 -15.83
C LEU A 188 -0.23 -6.15 -16.92
N ASN A 189 0.47 -5.11 -17.42
CA ASN A 189 -0.06 -4.12 -18.37
C ASN A 189 -1.36 -3.42 -17.90
N LEU A 190 -1.44 -3.12 -16.60
CA LEU A 190 -2.57 -2.44 -15.97
C LEU A 190 -2.28 -0.95 -15.75
N ILE A 191 -3.32 -0.13 -15.82
CA ILE A 191 -3.21 1.34 -15.81
C ILE A 191 -2.98 1.85 -14.39
N SER A 192 -1.96 2.69 -14.19
CA SER A 192 -1.72 3.40 -12.93
C SER A 192 -1.40 4.86 -13.22
N ILE A 193 -1.77 5.76 -12.32
CA ILE A 193 -1.23 7.12 -12.27
C ILE A 193 -0.08 7.09 -11.26
N GLU A 194 1.14 7.16 -11.79
CA GLU A 194 2.34 7.22 -10.97
C GLU A 194 2.51 8.62 -10.39
N THR A 195 2.88 8.67 -9.12
CA THR A 195 3.23 9.91 -8.42
C THR A 195 4.65 9.79 -7.91
N SER A 196 5.28 10.89 -7.49
CA SER A 196 6.66 10.78 -7.00
C SER A 196 6.72 9.87 -5.76
N THR A 197 7.73 9.01 -5.71
CA THR A 197 8.14 8.34 -4.46
C THR A 197 9.27 9.18 -3.91
N HIS A 198 9.00 10.08 -2.96
CA HIS A 198 10.08 10.67 -2.19
C HIS A 198 10.59 9.54 -1.28
N ASP A 199 11.70 8.92 -1.70
CA ASP A 199 12.35 7.80 -1.03
C ASP A 199 13.27 8.32 0.10
#